data_AF-A0A0F0GHF2-F1
#
_entry.id   AF-A0A0F0GHF2-F1
#
_cell.length_a   1.000
_cell.length_b   1.000
_cell.length_c   1.000
_cell.angle_alpha   90.00
_cell.angle_beta   90.00
_cell.angle_gamma   90.00
#
_symmetry.space_group_name_H-M   'P 1'
#
loop_
_entity.id
_entity.type
_entity.pdbx_description
1 polymer ?
#
loop_
_entity_poly.entity_id
_entity_poly.type
_entity_poly.pdbx_seq_one_letter_code
_entity_poly.pdbx_strand_id
1 'polypeptide(L)'
;MSRIAAHSAVSTALARRSDDELRELVETAEPLGSGIGGTSALLEVDGTKVFVKRLPLTDLELQHPRSTANLFELPAFCHYGVGLIGGPGFGAWRELAVHDMTTKWVLDGEHDGFPLMYHWRVLPHPGQSLPEELSDVDKAVAYWGGGEEIRRRIEAVRDASASIAL
;
A
#
# COMPACT_ATOMS: atom_id res chain seq x y z
N MET A 1 14.77 11.90 -21.87
CA MET A 1 13.78 10.82 -22.04
C MET A 1 12.41 11.38 -21.68
N SER A 2 11.33 11.05 -22.40
CA SER A 2 9.98 11.49 -21.98
C SER A 2 9.54 10.71 -20.74
N ARG A 3 8.63 11.28 -19.94
CA ARG A 3 8.08 10.60 -18.75
C ARG A 3 7.50 9.23 -19.08
N ILE A 4 6.80 9.10 -20.22
CA ILE A 4 6.21 7.83 -20.70
C ILE A 4 7.28 6.82 -21.11
N ALA A 5 8.36 7.29 -21.75
CA ALA A 5 9.47 6.40 -22.13
C ALA A 5 10.23 5.86 -20.90
N ALA A 6 10.45 6.71 -19.88
CA ALA A 6 11.04 6.28 -18.61
C ALA A 6 10.12 5.28 -17.89
N HIS A 7 8.81 5.54 -17.86
CA HIS A 7 7.81 4.59 -17.35
C HIS A 7 7.87 3.24 -18.04
N SER A 8 7.86 3.21 -19.37
CA SER A 8 7.90 1.97 -20.14
C SER A 8 9.18 1.15 -19.83
N ALA A 9 10.32 1.82 -19.74
CA ALA A 9 11.60 1.19 -19.43
C ALA A 9 11.61 0.57 -18.02
N VAL A 10 11.30 1.37 -16.99
CA VAL A 10 11.32 0.92 -15.59
C VAL A 10 10.25 -0.13 -15.33
N SER A 11 9.04 0.05 -15.86
CA SER A 11 7.94 -0.92 -15.74
C SER A 11 8.33 -2.28 -16.35
N THR A 12 8.96 -2.27 -17.52
CA THR A 12 9.46 -3.50 -18.16
C THR A 12 10.57 -4.15 -17.34
N ALA A 13 11.48 -3.38 -16.76
CA ALA A 13 12.56 -3.89 -15.93
C ALA A 13 12.02 -4.58 -14.66
N LEU A 14 11.05 -3.95 -13.98
CA LEU A 14 10.42 -4.51 -12.78
C LEU A 14 9.56 -5.74 -13.11
N ALA A 15 8.78 -5.71 -14.19
CA ALA A 15 7.90 -6.82 -14.59
C ALA A 15 8.65 -8.12 -14.98
N ARG A 16 9.95 -8.02 -15.29
CA ARG A 16 10.79 -9.19 -15.59
C ARG A 16 11.37 -9.87 -14.36
N ARG A 17 11.27 -9.24 -13.19
CA ARG A 17 11.74 -9.81 -11.93
C ARG A 17 10.70 -10.76 -11.35
N SER A 18 11.18 -11.84 -10.78
CA SER A 18 10.39 -12.75 -9.95
C SER A 18 9.95 -12.09 -8.65
N ASP A 19 8.98 -12.70 -7.98
CA ASP A 19 8.48 -12.21 -6.69
C ASP A 19 9.59 -12.22 -5.62
N ASP A 20 10.51 -13.19 -5.66
CA ASP A 20 11.68 -13.24 -4.76
C ASP A 20 12.67 -12.10 -5.03
N GLU A 21 12.99 -11.83 -6.30
CA GLU A 21 13.87 -10.71 -6.68
C GLU A 21 13.24 -9.35 -6.34
N LEU A 22 11.93 -9.20 -6.49
CA LEU A 22 11.22 -7.98 -6.11
C LEU A 22 11.17 -7.81 -4.58
N ARG A 23 10.96 -8.90 -3.84
CA ARG A 23 11.03 -8.86 -2.37
C ARG A 23 12.41 -8.42 -1.90
N GLU A 24 13.49 -9.02 -2.39
CA GLU A 24 14.86 -8.66 -2.03
C GLU A 24 15.17 -7.20 -2.37
N LEU A 25 14.75 -6.75 -3.55
CA LEU A 25 14.92 -5.36 -3.98
C LEU A 25 14.25 -4.40 -2.99
N VAL A 26 13.02 -4.69 -2.59
CA VAL A 26 12.24 -3.86 -1.67
C VAL A 26 12.80 -3.93 -0.23
N GLU A 27 13.31 -5.08 0.22
CA GLU A 27 13.89 -5.25 1.57
C GLU A 27 15.23 -4.54 1.74
N THR A 28 16.00 -4.41 0.65
CA THR A 28 17.31 -3.73 0.65
C THR A 28 17.24 -2.24 0.27
N ALA A 29 16.03 -1.76 -0.04
CA ALA A 29 15.77 -0.37 -0.42
C ALA A 29 16.11 0.63 0.68
N GLU A 30 16.45 1.88 0.31
CA GLU A 30 16.67 2.95 1.28
C GLU A 30 15.33 3.32 1.95
N PRO A 31 15.18 3.15 3.28
CA PRO A 31 13.92 3.48 3.95
C PRO A 31 13.65 4.98 3.92
N LEU A 32 12.43 5.38 3.53
CA LEU A 32 12.01 6.78 3.50
C LEU A 32 11.08 7.14 4.67
N GLY A 33 10.26 6.19 5.12
CA GLY A 33 9.36 6.42 6.24
C GLY A 33 8.37 5.29 6.48
N SER A 34 7.56 5.47 7.52
CA SER A 34 6.48 4.57 7.90
C SER A 34 5.31 5.37 8.44
N GLY A 35 4.10 4.86 8.23
CA GLY A 35 2.90 5.39 8.85
C GLY A 35 1.71 4.49 8.57
N ILE A 36 0.50 5.02 8.75
CA ILE A 36 -0.75 4.25 8.60
C ILE A 36 -0.90 3.59 7.23
N GLY A 37 -0.38 4.24 6.18
CA GLY A 37 -0.35 3.68 4.84
C GLY A 37 0.69 2.59 4.60
N GLY A 38 1.40 2.13 5.64
CA GLY A 38 2.51 1.20 5.55
C GLY A 38 3.87 1.88 5.45
N THR A 39 4.88 1.15 4.96
CA THR A 39 6.25 1.66 4.83
C THR A 39 6.51 2.21 3.44
N SER A 40 7.46 3.13 3.34
CA SER A 40 7.96 3.64 2.06
C SER A 40 9.48 3.54 1.97
N ALA A 41 9.96 3.33 0.75
CA ALA A 41 11.37 3.19 0.46
C ALA A 41 11.72 3.76 -0.92
N LEU A 42 13.01 3.99 -1.14
CA LEU A 42 13.58 4.44 -2.39
C LEU A 42 14.38 3.31 -3.03
N LEU A 43 14.03 2.99 -4.27
CA LEU A 43 14.75 2.08 -5.15
C LEU A 43 15.48 2.85 -6.24
N GLU A 44 16.53 2.24 -6.78
CA GLU A 44 17.11 2.63 -8.06
C GLU A 44 16.95 1.48 -9.06
N VAL A 45 16.32 1.77 -10.19
CA VAL A 45 16.09 0.83 -11.29
C VAL A 45 16.68 1.43 -12.56
N ASP A 46 17.77 0.84 -13.06
CA ASP A 46 18.48 1.30 -14.25
C ASP A 46 18.79 2.82 -14.22
N GLY A 47 19.26 3.32 -13.07
CA GLY A 47 19.57 4.74 -12.85
C GLY A 47 18.35 5.63 -12.60
N THR A 48 17.14 5.06 -12.54
CA THR A 48 15.91 5.80 -12.22
C THR A 48 15.53 5.59 -10.76
N LYS A 49 15.34 6.68 -10.02
CA LYS A 49 14.82 6.66 -8.66
C LYS A 49 13.32 6.32 -8.67
N VAL A 50 12.95 5.26 -7.95
CA VAL A 50 11.58 4.74 -7.85
C VAL A 50 11.15 4.75 -6.39
N PHE A 51 10.07 5.48 -6.09
CA PHE A 51 9.42 5.41 -4.79
C PHE A 51 8.61 4.11 -4.72
N VAL A 52 8.71 3.39 -3.60
CA VAL A 52 7.89 2.22 -3.31
C VAL A 52 7.12 2.45 -2.03
N LYS A 53 5.85 2.07 -2.04
CA LYS A 53 5.02 1.93 -0.86
C LYS A 53 4.66 0.47 -0.65
N ARG A 54 4.78 -0.01 0.60
CA ARG A 54 4.33 -1.35 1.01
C ARG A 54 3.15 -1.23 1.95
N LEU A 55 1.99 -1.69 1.50
CA LEU A 55 0.77 -1.73 2.31
C LEU A 55 0.53 -3.14 2.83
N PRO A 56 0.31 -3.33 4.14
CA PRO A 56 -0.12 -4.61 4.68
C PRO A 56 -1.38 -5.11 3.95
N LEU A 57 -1.36 -6.37 3.55
CA LEU A 57 -2.47 -7.05 2.90
C LEU A 57 -2.90 -8.20 3.80
N THR A 58 -4.07 -8.03 4.43
CA THR A 58 -4.61 -8.97 5.42
C THR A 58 -5.10 -10.26 4.77
N ASP A 59 -5.21 -11.32 5.56
CA ASP A 59 -5.72 -12.62 5.09
C ASP A 59 -7.13 -12.53 4.51
N LEU A 60 -7.97 -11.65 5.07
CA LEU A 60 -9.32 -11.40 4.54
C LEU A 60 -9.27 -10.74 3.16
N GLU A 61 -8.36 -9.79 2.95
CA GLU A 61 -8.19 -9.12 1.66
C GLU A 61 -7.53 -10.04 0.62
N LEU A 62 -6.64 -10.94 1.03
CA LEU A 62 -6.05 -11.97 0.17
C LEU A 62 -7.12 -12.90 -0.42
N GLN A 63 -8.16 -13.21 0.35
CA GLN A 63 -9.32 -14.01 -0.12
C GLN A 63 -10.22 -13.25 -1.11
N HIS A 64 -10.06 -11.92 -1.21
CA HIS A 64 -10.89 -11.03 -2.03
C HIS A 64 -10.01 -10.15 -2.94
N PRO A 65 -9.22 -10.77 -3.85
CA PRO A 65 -8.25 -10.05 -4.66
C PRO A 65 -8.94 -8.94 -5.47
N ARG A 66 -8.33 -7.76 -5.47
CA ARG A 66 -8.80 -6.54 -6.14
C ARG A 66 -10.16 -5.99 -5.66
N SER A 67 -10.76 -6.56 -4.61
CA SER A 67 -12.02 -6.03 -4.08
C SER A 67 -11.81 -4.67 -3.41
N THR A 68 -12.63 -3.69 -3.79
CA THR A 68 -12.68 -2.37 -3.14
C THR A 68 -13.82 -2.26 -2.13
N ALA A 69 -14.44 -3.38 -1.76
CA ALA A 69 -15.50 -3.43 -0.77
C ALA A 69 -14.98 -3.16 0.66
N ASN A 70 -15.87 -2.68 1.54
CA ASN A 70 -15.58 -2.51 2.96
C ASN A 70 -15.67 -3.86 3.68
N LEU A 71 -14.66 -4.71 3.51
CA LEU A 71 -14.67 -6.11 3.99
C LEU A 71 -14.76 -6.23 5.52
N PHE A 72 -14.30 -5.20 6.24
CA PHE A 72 -14.35 -5.14 7.70
C PHE A 72 -15.61 -4.44 8.22
N GLU A 73 -16.46 -3.89 7.35
CA GLU A 73 -17.64 -3.11 7.72
C GLU A 73 -17.31 -1.89 8.61
N LEU A 74 -16.13 -1.29 8.39
CA LEU A 74 -15.69 -0.11 9.15
C LEU A 74 -16.67 1.06 8.99
N PRO A 75 -16.90 1.85 10.05
CA PRO A 75 -17.60 3.11 9.93
C PRO A 75 -16.89 4.04 8.94
N ALA A 76 -17.66 4.78 8.13
CA ALA A 76 -17.10 5.60 7.04
C ALA A 76 -16.08 6.65 7.51
N PHE A 77 -16.19 7.14 8.74
CA PHE A 77 -15.25 8.10 9.31
C PHE A 77 -13.86 7.48 9.58
N CYS A 78 -13.76 6.15 9.76
CA CYS A 78 -12.48 5.45 9.93
C CYS A 78 -11.71 5.29 8.60
N HIS A 79 -12.36 5.52 7.46
CA HIS A 79 -11.74 5.37 6.14
C HIS A 79 -10.77 6.49 5.80
N TYR A 80 -10.85 7.61 6.53
CA TYR A 80 -10.01 8.77 6.32
C TYR A 80 -8.97 8.84 7.43
N GLY A 81 -7.70 9.07 7.08
CA GLY A 81 -6.60 9.24 8.03
C GLY A 81 -6.63 10.58 8.78
N VAL A 82 -7.80 11.17 9.02
CA VAL A 82 -7.97 12.51 9.62
C VAL A 82 -8.31 12.34 11.09
N GLY A 83 -7.43 12.81 11.98
CA GLY A 83 -7.64 12.70 13.43
C GLY A 83 -6.34 12.81 14.22
N LEU A 84 -6.44 12.74 15.55
CA LEU A 84 -5.29 12.69 16.46
C LEU A 84 -4.61 11.32 16.41
N ILE A 85 -5.40 10.26 16.27
CA ILE A 85 -4.96 8.93 15.90
C ILE A 85 -5.49 8.72 14.50
N GLY A 86 -4.65 8.47 13.50
CA GLY A 86 -5.18 8.27 12.15
C GLY A 86 -5.96 6.96 12.05
N GLY A 87 -6.86 6.88 11.07
CA GLY A 87 -7.80 5.78 10.93
C GLY A 87 -7.08 4.47 10.63
N PRO A 88 -7.66 3.30 10.98
CA PRO A 88 -7.15 2.00 10.56
C PRO A 88 -7.22 1.78 9.03
N GLY A 89 -7.74 2.79 8.31
CA GLY A 89 -7.70 2.91 6.88
C GLY A 89 -8.66 1.95 6.18
N PHE A 90 -8.70 2.08 4.87
CA PHE A 90 -9.38 1.13 4.01
C PHE A 90 -8.41 0.04 3.55
N GLY A 91 -8.91 -0.92 2.75
CA GLY A 91 -8.10 -2.01 2.25
C GLY A 91 -7.12 -1.64 1.13
N ALA A 92 -5.99 -2.36 1.09
CA ALA A 92 -4.86 -2.08 0.20
C ALA A 92 -5.23 -2.14 -1.30
N TRP A 93 -6.21 -2.98 -1.67
CA TRP A 93 -6.72 -3.09 -3.04
C TRP A 93 -7.33 -1.79 -3.58
N ARG A 94 -7.92 -0.97 -2.71
CA ARG A 94 -8.49 0.32 -3.11
C ARG A 94 -7.42 1.32 -3.50
N GLU A 95 -6.29 1.31 -2.81
CA GLU A 95 -5.14 2.13 -3.16
C GLU A 95 -4.58 1.72 -4.53
N LEU A 96 -4.38 0.41 -4.74
CA LEU A 96 -3.96 -0.11 -6.03
C LEU A 96 -4.93 0.26 -7.16
N ALA A 97 -6.25 0.16 -6.93
CA ALA A 97 -7.26 0.52 -7.93
C ALA A 97 -7.17 1.99 -8.36
N VAL A 98 -6.88 2.91 -7.42
CA VAL A 98 -6.67 4.33 -7.75
C VAL A 98 -5.40 4.51 -8.56
N HIS A 99 -4.30 3.88 -8.19
CA HIS A 99 -3.03 4.00 -8.93
C HIS A 99 -3.11 3.41 -10.34
N ASP A 100 -3.85 2.31 -10.53
CA ASP A 100 -4.11 1.74 -11.86
C ASP A 100 -4.91 2.70 -12.74
N MET A 101 -6.01 3.25 -12.19
CA MET A 101 -6.86 4.22 -12.87
C MET A 101 -6.11 5.50 -13.26
N THR A 102 -5.36 6.11 -12.32
CA THR A 102 -4.65 7.37 -12.58
C THR A 102 -3.44 7.18 -13.47
N THR A 103 -2.75 6.03 -13.38
CA THR A 103 -1.68 5.67 -14.32
C THR A 103 -2.23 5.57 -15.74
N LYS A 104 -3.40 4.92 -15.92
CA LYS A 104 -4.07 4.83 -17.22
C LYS A 104 -4.41 6.20 -17.79
N TRP A 105 -4.98 7.12 -16.99
CA TRP A 105 -5.26 8.49 -17.45
C TRP A 105 -4.03 9.21 -17.98
N VAL A 106 -2.88 9.02 -17.33
CA VAL A 106 -1.62 9.63 -17.78
C VAL A 106 -1.13 8.99 -19.07
N LEU A 107 -1.20 7.66 -19.19
CA LEU A 107 -0.71 6.93 -20.36
C LEU A 107 -1.58 7.16 -21.60
N ASP A 108 -2.89 7.30 -21.43
CA ASP A 108 -3.85 7.57 -22.51
C ASP A 108 -3.91 9.07 -22.89
N GLY A 109 -3.21 9.93 -22.13
CA GLY A 109 -3.19 11.37 -22.36
C GLY A 109 -4.47 12.10 -21.90
N GLU A 110 -5.31 11.47 -21.09
CA GLU A 110 -6.54 12.06 -20.54
C GLU A 110 -6.24 13.11 -19.45
N HIS A 111 -5.28 12.82 -18.57
CA HIS A 111 -4.84 13.77 -17.54
C HIS A 111 -3.41 13.46 -17.06
N ASP A 112 -2.52 14.46 -17.06
CA ASP A 112 -1.09 14.28 -16.83
C ASP A 112 -0.62 14.61 -15.40
N GLY A 113 -1.52 15.06 -14.53
CA GLY A 113 -1.24 15.56 -13.18
C GLY A 113 -1.03 14.50 -12.09
N PHE A 114 -1.08 13.21 -12.42
CA PHE A 114 -0.85 12.12 -11.47
C PHE A 114 0.55 11.48 -11.62
N PRO A 115 1.11 10.92 -10.53
CA PRO A 115 2.28 10.06 -10.64
C PRO A 115 1.93 8.77 -11.40
N LEU A 116 2.94 8.19 -12.06
CA LEU A 116 2.83 6.91 -12.75
C LEU A 116 3.29 5.79 -11.81
N MET A 117 2.42 4.81 -11.55
CA MET A 117 2.83 3.56 -10.92
C MET A 117 3.65 2.75 -11.94
N TYR A 118 4.90 2.42 -11.59
CA TYR A 118 5.77 1.66 -12.50
C TYR A 118 5.45 0.17 -12.49
N HIS A 119 5.14 -0.39 -11.32
CA HIS A 119 4.82 -1.80 -11.14
C HIS A 119 4.10 -2.00 -9.79
N TRP A 120 3.48 -3.14 -9.59
CA TRP A 120 3.01 -3.55 -8.26
C TRP A 120 3.03 -5.07 -8.12
N ARG A 121 3.22 -5.56 -6.90
CA ARG A 121 3.19 -6.99 -6.59
C ARG A 121 2.66 -7.26 -5.18
N VAL A 122 1.97 -8.39 -5.02
CA VAL A 122 1.76 -8.99 -3.69
C VAL A 122 3.03 -9.74 -3.33
N LEU A 123 3.66 -9.41 -2.21
CA LEU A 123 4.90 -10.01 -1.74
C LEU A 123 4.72 -10.54 -0.31
N PRO A 124 5.37 -11.66 0.06
CA PRO A 124 5.49 -12.07 1.45
C PRO A 124 6.10 -10.95 2.30
N HIS A 125 5.50 -10.71 3.46
CA HIS A 125 5.95 -9.71 4.43
C HIS A 125 5.54 -10.15 5.85
N PRO A 126 6.09 -11.24 6.38
CA PRO A 126 5.80 -11.67 7.74
C PRO A 126 6.44 -10.71 8.77
N GLY A 127 5.87 -10.64 9.98
CA GLY A 127 6.45 -9.87 11.07
C GLY A 127 6.33 -8.36 10.91
N GLN A 128 5.34 -7.89 10.17
CA GLN A 128 5.03 -6.46 10.04
C GLN A 128 4.66 -5.87 11.38
N SER A 129 5.20 -4.68 11.68
CA SER A 129 4.78 -3.90 12.84
C SER A 129 3.61 -3.00 12.49
N LEU A 130 2.70 -2.81 13.45
CA LEU A 130 1.75 -1.72 13.35
C LEU A 130 2.47 -0.36 13.30
N PRO A 131 1.93 0.61 12.56
CA PRO A 131 2.40 1.98 12.63
C PRO A 131 2.19 2.52 14.06
N GLU A 132 3.03 3.47 14.48
CA GLU A 132 3.05 4.00 15.84
C GLU A 132 1.66 4.45 16.30
N GLU A 133 0.90 5.09 15.42
CA GLU A 133 -0.45 5.59 15.67
C GLU A 133 -1.43 4.49 16.07
N LEU A 134 -1.23 3.26 15.58
CA LEU A 134 -2.10 2.11 15.87
C LEU A 134 -1.47 1.11 16.85
N SER A 135 -0.26 1.39 17.35
CA SER A 135 0.48 0.48 18.24
C SER A 135 -0.24 0.19 19.55
N ASP A 136 -0.96 1.17 20.09
CA ASP A 136 -1.90 1.01 21.21
C ASP A 136 -3.31 0.73 20.67
N VAL A 137 -3.60 -0.55 20.42
CA VAL A 137 -4.85 -1.01 19.82
C VAL A 137 -6.07 -0.59 20.64
N ASP A 138 -6.00 -0.70 21.97
CA ASP A 138 -7.13 -0.37 22.85
C ASP A 138 -7.46 1.12 22.78
N LYS A 139 -6.43 1.98 22.82
CA LYS A 139 -6.59 3.42 22.67
C LYS A 139 -7.11 3.81 21.28
N ALA A 140 -6.59 3.19 20.22
CA ALA A 140 -7.05 3.46 18.85
C ALA A 140 -8.52 3.06 18.66
N VAL A 141 -8.91 1.88 19.17
CA VAL A 141 -10.31 1.42 19.13
C VAL A 141 -11.22 2.36 19.91
N ALA A 142 -10.84 2.75 21.13
CA ALA A 142 -11.61 3.70 21.94
C ALA A 142 -11.76 5.06 21.24
N TYR A 143 -10.69 5.59 20.63
CA TYR A 143 -10.72 6.86 19.90
C TYR A 143 -11.70 6.84 18.72
N TRP A 144 -11.74 5.73 17.99
CA TRP A 144 -12.58 5.57 16.81
C TRP A 144 -14.00 5.06 17.12
N GLY A 145 -14.43 5.07 18.38
CA GLY A 145 -15.81 4.79 18.78
C GLY A 145 -16.08 3.41 19.38
N GLY A 146 -15.05 2.60 19.60
CA GLY A 146 -15.12 1.38 20.41
C GLY A 146 -15.64 0.13 19.68
N GLY A 147 -15.89 0.21 18.37
CA GLY A 147 -16.43 -0.90 17.58
C GLY A 147 -15.47 -2.10 17.44
N GLU A 148 -16.01 -3.31 17.47
CA GLU A 148 -15.25 -4.55 17.32
C GLU A 148 -14.65 -4.67 15.91
N GLU A 149 -15.33 -4.15 14.88
CA GLU A 149 -14.84 -4.06 13.52
C GLU A 149 -13.53 -3.27 13.38
N ILE A 150 -13.35 -2.23 14.20
CA ILE A 150 -12.13 -1.42 14.23
C ILE A 150 -10.99 -2.24 14.79
N ARG A 151 -11.22 -2.95 15.91
CA ARG A 151 -10.23 -3.85 16.49
C ARG A 151 -9.83 -4.95 15.51
N ARG A 152 -10.82 -5.65 14.93
CA ARG A 152 -10.60 -6.71 13.95
C ARG A 152 -9.75 -6.23 12.78
N ARG A 153 -9.98 -5.00 12.28
CA ARG A 153 -9.15 -4.41 11.23
C ARG A 153 -7.70 -4.20 11.69
N ILE A 154 -7.49 -3.54 12.83
CA ILE A 154 -6.13 -3.23 13.32
C ILE A 154 -5.35 -4.51 13.58
N GLU A 155 -5.96 -5.49 14.22
CA GLU A 155 -5.33 -6.79 14.49
C GLU A 155 -5.04 -7.56 13.19
N ALA A 156 -5.96 -7.51 12.21
CA ALA A 156 -5.69 -8.12 10.91
C ALA A 156 -4.51 -7.45 10.18
N VAL A 157 -4.31 -6.13 10.31
CA VAL A 157 -3.12 -5.42 9.78
C VAL A 157 -1.86 -5.90 10.48
N ARG A 158 -1.88 -6.00 11.82
CA ARG A 158 -0.76 -6.49 12.63
C ARG A 158 -0.35 -7.90 12.22
N ASP A 159 -1.35 -8.76 12.00
CA ASP A 159 -1.14 -10.18 11.76
C ASP A 159 -0.94 -10.50 10.26
N ALA A 160 -0.96 -9.48 9.38
CA ALA A 160 -0.78 -9.63 7.95
C ALA A 160 0.60 -10.24 7.61
N SER A 161 0.56 -11.29 6.80
CA SER A 161 1.77 -12.00 6.31
C SER A 161 2.21 -11.59 4.91
N ALA A 162 1.43 -10.72 4.25
CA ALA A 162 1.71 -10.22 2.91
C ALA A 162 1.57 -8.69 2.86
N SER A 163 2.10 -8.12 1.80
CA SER A 163 1.95 -6.70 1.48
C SER A 163 1.76 -6.50 -0.03
N ILE A 164 1.04 -5.46 -0.43
CA ILE A 164 1.14 -4.92 -1.80
C ILE A 164 2.30 -3.92 -1.81
N ALA A 165 3.32 -4.19 -2.62
CA ALA A 165 4.35 -3.22 -2.98
C ALA A 165 3.97 -2.54 -4.29
N LEU A 166 3.95 -1.20 -4.34
CA LEU A 166 3.57 -0.39 -5.51
C LEU A 166 4.31 0.95 -5.58
#